data_AF-A0A088T1Q0-F1
#
_entry.id   AF-A0A088T1Q0-F1
#
_cell.length_a   1.000
_cell.length_b   1.000
_cell.length_c   1.000
_cell.angle_alpha   90.00
_cell.angle_beta   90.00
_cell.angle_gamma   90.00
#
_symmetry.space_group_name_H-M   'P 1'
#
loop_
_entity.id
_entity.type
_entity.pdbx_description
1 polymer ?
#
loop_
_entity_poly.entity_id
_entity_poly.type
_entity_poly.pdbx_seq_one_letter_code
_entity_poly.pdbx_strand_id
1 'polypeptide(L)'
;MKKVMLVLILVITVTLLTACNRAEPLEEPEVDLFEEIYEGDDFSIWERIYKDPDMLFEMPGYYVGDNNDTCSIGEPQRYYYMIEHYGEYYDILEANKLRVYTCDDLTTAGVIVGTEE
;
A
#
# COMPACT_ATOMS: atom_id res chain seq x y z
N MET A 1 26.21 12.09 -35.70
CA MET A 1 25.06 12.66 -34.95
C MET A 1 24.03 11.59 -34.58
N LYS A 2 23.48 10.80 -35.52
CA LYS A 2 22.49 9.73 -35.22
C LYS A 2 22.91 8.69 -34.15
N LYS A 3 24.19 8.27 -34.15
CA LYS A 3 24.70 7.29 -33.17
C LYS A 3 24.78 7.83 -31.73
N VAL A 4 25.07 9.13 -31.57
CA VAL A 4 25.15 9.78 -30.26
C VAL A 4 23.76 9.99 -29.66
N MET A 5 22.77 10.33 -30.51
CA MET A 5 21.38 10.46 -30.10
C MET A 5 20.77 9.14 -29.61
N LEU A 6 21.11 8.01 -30.26
CA LEU A 6 20.66 6.68 -29.86
C LEU A 6 21.16 6.27 -28.48
N VAL A 7 22.43 6.58 -28.16
CA VAL A 7 23.01 6.30 -26.84
C VAL A 7 22.34 7.16 -25.76
N LEU A 8 22.06 8.43 -26.06
CA LEU A 8 21.39 9.34 -25.13
C LEU A 8 19.96 8.89 -24.81
N ILE A 9 19.20 8.45 -25.82
CA ILE A 9 17.86 7.89 -25.62
C ILE A 9 17.93 6.62 -24.77
N LEU A 10 18.89 5.72 -25.05
CA LEU A 10 19.04 4.48 -24.29
C LEU A 10 19.34 4.74 -22.82
N VAL A 11 20.26 5.68 -22.53
CA VAL A 11 20.60 6.08 -21.16
C VAL A 11 19.39 6.69 -20.45
N ILE A 12 18.65 7.59 -21.11
CA ILE A 12 17.43 8.20 -20.54
C ILE A 12 16.39 7.12 -20.23
N THR A 13 16.15 6.18 -21.14
CA THR A 13 15.19 5.09 -20.90
C THR A 13 15.61 4.19 -19.75
N VAL A 14 16.90 3.87 -19.62
CA VAL A 14 17.41 3.05 -18.49
C VAL A 14 17.30 3.80 -17.16
N THR A 15 17.58 5.11 -17.14
CA THR A 15 17.43 5.92 -15.92
C THR A 15 15.98 6.14 -15.49
N LEU A 16 15.04 6.20 -16.45
CA LEU A 16 13.61 6.32 -16.15
C LEU A 16 13.03 5.02 -15.58
N LEU A 17 13.56 3.85 -15.98
CA LEU A 17 13.14 2.55 -15.46
C LEU A 17 13.60 2.31 -14.01
N THR A 18 14.69 2.93 -13.57
CA THR A 18 15.19 2.81 -12.18
C THR A 18 14.45 3.68 -11.17
N ALA A 19 13.53 4.56 -11.61
CA ALA A 19 12.75 5.43 -10.74
C ALA A 19 11.40 4.83 -10.30
N CYS A 20 11.21 3.52 -10.43
CA CYS A 20 10.07 2.86 -9.80
C CYS A 20 10.18 3.05 -8.28
N ASN A 21 9.16 3.66 -7.68
CA ASN A 21 8.99 3.68 -6.23
C ASN A 21 9.01 2.23 -5.75
N ARG A 22 10.10 1.82 -5.08
CA ARG A 22 10.21 0.47 -4.55
C ARG A 22 9.48 0.44 -3.22
N ALA A 23 8.48 -0.43 -3.12
CA ALA A 23 7.90 -0.79 -1.84
C ALA A 23 8.80 -1.81 -1.15
N GLU A 24 8.84 -1.74 0.17
CA GLU A 24 9.56 -2.68 1.01
C GLU A 24 8.56 -3.62 1.70
N PRO A 25 8.62 -4.94 1.43
CA PRO A 25 7.75 -5.89 2.12
C PRO A 25 8.14 -6.00 3.59
N LEU A 26 7.21 -6.46 4.42
CA LEU A 26 7.45 -6.80 5.82
C LEU A 26 8.45 -7.96 5.87
N GLU A 27 9.51 -7.82 6.67
CA GLU A 27 10.57 -8.84 6.76
C GLU A 27 10.07 -10.16 7.36
N GLU A 28 9.22 -10.08 8.39
CA GLU A 28 8.65 -11.21 9.11
C GLU A 28 7.16 -10.95 9.38
N PRO A 29 6.29 -11.07 8.36
CA PRO A 29 4.86 -10.85 8.56
C PRO A 29 4.32 -11.96 9.47
N GLU A 30 3.71 -11.58 10.60
CA GLU A 30 3.06 -12.50 11.54
C GLU A 30 1.71 -12.99 10.96
N VAL A 31 1.71 -13.59 9.76
CA VAL A 31 0.50 -13.89 8.95
C VAL A 31 -0.55 -14.69 9.72
N ASP A 32 -0.11 -15.62 10.60
CA ASP A 32 -1.00 -16.43 11.44
C ASP A 32 -1.86 -15.60 12.43
N LEU A 33 -1.53 -14.32 12.64
CA LEU A 33 -2.30 -13.39 13.46
C LEU A 33 -3.31 -12.57 12.66
N PHE A 34 -3.43 -12.82 11.36
CA PHE A 34 -4.31 -12.09 10.45
C PHE A 34 -5.25 -13.02 9.71
N GLU A 35 -6.38 -12.48 9.27
CA GLU A 35 -7.34 -13.13 8.38
C GLU A 35 -7.61 -12.26 7.16
N GLU A 36 -7.79 -12.88 6.00
CA GLU A 36 -8.17 -12.19 4.78
C GLU A 36 -9.62 -11.70 4.89
N ILE A 37 -9.83 -10.40 4.66
CA ILE A 37 -11.14 -9.75 4.76
C ILE A 37 -11.65 -9.20 3.42
N TYR A 38 -10.77 -9.08 2.43
CA TYR A 38 -11.09 -8.57 1.10
C TYR A 38 -10.13 -9.14 0.06
N GLU A 39 -10.68 -9.60 -1.06
CA GLU A 39 -9.95 -10.10 -2.23
C GLU A 39 -10.20 -9.14 -3.39
N GLY A 40 -9.15 -8.46 -3.85
CA GLY A 40 -9.14 -7.65 -5.07
C GLY A 40 -8.58 -8.43 -6.25
N ASP A 41 -8.39 -7.76 -7.40
CA ASP A 41 -7.92 -8.42 -8.63
C ASP A 41 -6.48 -8.96 -8.49
N ASP A 42 -5.57 -8.13 -7.95
CA ASP A 42 -4.13 -8.43 -7.85
C ASP A 42 -3.61 -8.32 -6.40
N PHE A 43 -4.48 -8.15 -5.41
CA PHE A 43 -4.10 -7.97 -4.00
C PHE A 43 -5.17 -8.50 -3.06
N SER A 44 -4.81 -8.73 -1.81
CA SER A 44 -5.76 -9.03 -0.74
C SER A 44 -5.48 -8.16 0.50
N ILE A 45 -6.55 -7.83 1.25
CA ILE A 45 -6.44 -7.08 2.52
C ILE A 45 -6.64 -8.06 3.66
N TRP A 46 -5.72 -8.00 4.61
CA TRP A 46 -5.70 -8.85 5.78
C TRP A 46 -5.87 -8.00 7.03
N GLU A 47 -6.69 -8.46 7.95
CA GLU A 47 -6.98 -7.83 9.23
C GLU A 47 -6.49 -8.68 10.39
N ARG A 48 -5.92 -8.05 11.41
CA ARG A 48 -5.44 -8.75 12.60
C ARG A 48 -6.62 -9.33 13.39
N ILE A 49 -6.58 -10.63 13.66
CA ILE A 49 -7.65 -11.40 14.31
C ILE A 49 -7.95 -10.87 15.73
N TYR A 50 -6.93 -10.38 16.44
CA TYR A 50 -7.08 -9.81 17.78
C TYR A 50 -6.67 -8.34 17.80
N LYS A 51 -7.61 -7.49 18.22
CA LYS A 51 -7.41 -6.07 18.47
C LYS A 51 -7.41 -5.81 19.97
N ASP A 52 -6.23 -5.53 20.53
CA ASP A 52 -6.09 -5.15 21.93
C ASP A 52 -6.76 -3.78 22.19
N PRO A 53 -7.84 -3.71 22.99
CA PRO A 53 -8.54 -2.46 23.25
C PRO A 53 -7.73 -1.47 24.10
N ASP A 54 -6.69 -1.95 24.81
CA ASP A 54 -5.84 -1.12 25.67
C ASP A 54 -4.59 -0.62 24.92
N MET A 55 -4.41 -1.00 23.65
CA MET A 55 -3.29 -0.57 22.83
C MET A 55 -3.39 0.93 22.51
N LEU A 56 -2.32 1.65 22.82
CA LEU A 56 -2.21 3.08 22.56
C LEU A 56 -1.45 3.32 21.26
N PHE A 57 -2.05 4.12 20.39
CA PHE A 57 -1.43 4.58 19.15
C PHE A 57 -1.17 6.07 19.22
N GLU A 58 -0.09 6.50 18.57
CA GLU A 58 0.05 7.91 18.22
C GLU A 58 -1.04 8.28 17.18
N MET A 59 -1.35 9.57 17.05
CA MET A 59 -2.35 10.07 16.10
C MET A 59 -1.75 10.77 14.86
N PRO A 60 -0.74 10.21 14.15
CA PRO A 60 -0.39 10.73 12.85
C PRO A 60 -1.46 10.34 11.83
N GLY A 61 -1.74 11.24 10.90
CA GLY A 61 -2.57 10.97 9.71
C GLY A 61 -1.68 10.87 8.49
N TYR A 62 -1.87 9.81 7.70
CA TYR A 62 -1.15 9.58 6.46
C TYR A 62 -2.12 9.62 5.28
N TYR A 63 -1.73 10.35 4.23
CA TYR A 63 -2.48 10.36 2.98
C TYR A 63 -2.05 9.19 2.11
N VAL A 64 -3.01 8.38 1.69
CA VAL A 64 -2.86 7.31 0.71
C VAL A 64 -3.80 7.53 -0.45
N GLY A 65 -3.56 6.84 -1.57
CA GLY A 65 -4.32 7.06 -2.80
C GLY A 65 -3.70 8.10 -3.74
N ASP A 66 -4.35 8.36 -4.86
CA ASP A 66 -3.85 9.18 -5.96
C ASP A 66 -4.61 10.51 -6.11
N ASN A 67 -4.20 11.35 -7.07
CA ASN A 67 -4.70 12.73 -7.23
C ASN A 67 -6.24 12.89 -7.22
N ASN A 68 -7.00 11.85 -7.58
CA ASN A 68 -8.46 11.91 -7.65
C ASN A 68 -9.17 11.00 -6.64
N ASP A 69 -8.41 10.16 -5.93
CA ASP A 69 -8.93 9.24 -4.93
C ASP A 69 -7.93 9.16 -3.77
N THR A 70 -8.04 10.10 -2.83
CA THR A 70 -7.19 10.16 -1.64
C THR A 70 -8.00 9.94 -0.37
N CYS A 71 -7.42 9.20 0.57
CA CYS A 71 -7.99 8.96 1.89
C CYS A 71 -6.90 9.07 2.96
N SER A 72 -7.35 9.18 4.21
CA SER A 72 -6.47 9.29 5.37
C SER A 72 -6.52 8.01 6.19
N ILE A 73 -5.35 7.50 6.58
CA ILE A 73 -5.19 6.40 7.53
C ILE A 73 -4.39 6.85 8.74
N GLY A 74 -4.57 6.19 9.88
CA GLY A 74 -3.74 6.38 11.07
C GLY A 74 -2.87 5.17 11.39
N GLU A 75 -2.09 5.28 12.47
CA GLU A 75 -1.33 4.16 13.03
C GLU A 75 -2.16 2.91 13.34
N PRO A 76 -3.41 3.01 13.87
CA PRO A 76 -4.24 1.82 14.08
C PRO A 76 -4.46 1.03 12.79
N GLN A 77 -4.72 1.70 11.67
CA GLN A 77 -4.89 1.02 10.38
C GLN A 77 -3.59 0.37 9.93
N ARG A 78 -2.44 1.05 10.07
CA ARG A 78 -1.14 0.47 9.71
C ARG A 78 -0.75 -0.74 10.56
N TYR A 79 -1.21 -0.79 11.81
CA TYR A 79 -0.94 -1.89 12.73
C TYR A 79 -1.88 -3.08 12.54
N TYR A 80 -3.17 -2.82 12.35
CA TYR A 80 -4.19 -3.87 12.28
C TYR A 80 -4.42 -4.43 10.88
N TYR A 81 -3.90 -3.80 9.83
CA TYR A 81 -4.09 -4.29 8.47
C TYR A 81 -2.77 -4.39 7.70
N MET A 82 -2.71 -5.38 6.83
CA MET A 82 -1.63 -5.54 5.85
C MET A 82 -2.22 -5.88 4.48
N ILE A 83 -1.46 -5.59 3.44
CA ILE A 83 -1.81 -5.86 2.05
C ILE A 83 -0.90 -6.96 1.53
N GLU A 84 -1.49 -8.03 1.01
CA GLU A 84 -0.74 -9.04 0.26
C GLU A 84 -0.82 -8.74 -1.23
N HIS A 85 0.33 -8.83 -1.90
CA HIS A 85 0.46 -8.62 -3.34
C HIS A 85 1.56 -9.52 -3.88
N TYR A 86 1.21 -10.43 -4.79
CA TYR A 86 2.11 -11.42 -5.39
C TYR A 86 2.91 -12.27 -4.39
N GLY A 87 2.28 -12.66 -3.27
CA GLY A 87 2.85 -13.50 -2.22
C GLY A 87 3.73 -12.77 -1.22
N GLU A 88 3.82 -11.44 -1.30
CA GLU A 88 4.54 -10.59 -0.35
C GLU A 88 3.55 -9.72 0.44
N TYR A 89 3.86 -9.46 1.71
CA TYR A 89 3.01 -8.69 2.62
C TYR A 89 3.62 -7.33 2.89
N TYR A 90 2.77 -6.30 2.90
CA TYR A 90 3.15 -4.90 3.02
C TYR A 90 2.28 -4.21 4.07
N ASP A 91 2.83 -3.21 4.76
CA ASP A 91 1.96 -2.24 5.43
C ASP A 91 1.22 -1.39 4.39
N ILE A 92 0.18 -0.68 4.81
CA ILE A 92 -0.65 0.12 3.91
C ILE A 92 0.18 1.19 3.16
N LEU A 93 1.18 1.82 3.80
CA LEU A 93 1.97 2.87 3.16
C LEU A 93 2.94 2.33 2.11
N GLU A 94 3.55 1.17 2.37
CA GLU A 94 4.42 0.50 1.40
C GLU A 94 3.61 0.01 0.21
N ALA A 95 2.45 -0.61 0.46
CA ALA A 95 1.53 -1.03 -0.60
C ALA A 95 1.00 0.15 -1.44
N ASN A 96 0.76 1.32 -0.82
CA ASN A 96 0.37 2.54 -1.54
C ASN A 96 1.39 2.96 -2.62
N LYS A 97 2.69 2.70 -2.40
CA LYS A 97 3.73 2.99 -3.41
C LYS A 97 3.56 2.15 -4.67
N LEU A 98 2.98 0.96 -4.54
CA LEU A 98 2.71 0.02 -5.63
C LEU A 98 1.41 0.34 -6.39
N ARG A 99 0.53 1.17 -5.82
CA ARG A 99 -0.77 1.54 -6.42
C ARG A 99 -1.66 0.33 -6.70
N VAL A 100 -1.66 -0.66 -5.80
CA VAL A 100 -2.40 -1.92 -5.97
C VAL A 100 -3.84 -1.84 -5.50
N TYR A 101 -4.18 -0.89 -4.63
CA TYR A 101 -5.52 -0.67 -4.10
C TYR A 101 -5.94 0.80 -4.27
N THR A 102 -7.24 1.06 -4.19
CA THR A 102 -7.89 2.38 -4.16
C THR A 102 -8.45 2.71 -2.77
N CYS A 103 -8.82 3.96 -2.52
CA CYS A 103 -9.48 4.29 -1.26
C CYS A 103 -10.89 3.68 -1.17
N ASP A 104 -11.56 3.47 -2.30
CA ASP A 104 -12.83 2.73 -2.35
C ASP A 104 -12.65 1.27 -1.91
N ASP A 105 -11.54 0.62 -2.28
CA ASP A 105 -11.21 -0.72 -1.78
C ASP A 105 -11.04 -0.72 -0.26
N LEU A 106 -10.29 0.25 0.29
CA LEU A 106 -10.09 0.36 1.73
C LEU A 106 -11.39 0.66 2.49
N THR A 107 -12.28 1.47 1.91
CA THR A 107 -13.61 1.74 2.49
C THR A 107 -14.51 0.52 2.40
N THR A 108 -14.53 -0.18 1.27
CA THR A 108 -15.32 -1.40 1.06
C THR A 108 -14.89 -2.52 2.00
N ALA A 109 -13.58 -2.67 2.22
CA ALA A 109 -13.03 -3.62 3.19
C ALA A 109 -13.24 -3.19 4.65
N GLY A 110 -13.74 -1.98 4.92
CA GLY A 110 -13.96 -1.48 6.28
C GLY A 110 -12.68 -1.03 7.01
N VAL A 111 -11.56 -0.89 6.30
CA VAL A 111 -10.30 -0.35 6.86
C VAL A 111 -10.48 1.12 7.27
N ILE A 112 -11.20 1.87 6.45
CA ILE A 112 -11.52 3.28 6.67
C ILE A 112 -13.05 3.45 6.63
N VAL A 113 -13.59 4.23 7.56
CA VAL A 113 -15.01 4.60 7.51
C VAL A 113 -15.18 5.71 6.48
N GLY A 114 -15.95 5.45 5.42
CA GLY A 114 -16.27 6.46 4.42
C GLY A 114 -16.87 7.70 5.07
N THR A 115 -16.34 8.88 4.75
CA THR A 115 -17.03 10.13 5.06
C THR A 115 -18.16 10.27 4.04
N GLU A 116 -19.39 9.95 4.45
CA GLU A 116 -20.56 10.40 3.71
C GLU A 116 -20.50 11.93 3.63
N GLU A 117 -20.22 12.48 2.44
CA GLU A 117 -20.44 13.90 2.12
C GLU A 117 -21.91 14.15 1.72
#